data_AF-A0A6V8SMI3-F1
#
_entry.id   AF-A0A6V8SMI3-F1
#
_cell.length_a   1.000
_cell.length_b   1.000
_cell.length_c   1.000
_cell.angle_alpha   90.00
_cell.angle_beta   90.00
_cell.angle_gamma   90.00
#
_symmetry.space_group_name_H-M   'P 1'
#
loop_
_entity.id
_entity.type
_entity.pdbx_description
1 polymer ?
#
loop_
_entity_poly.entity_id
_entity_poly.type
_entity_poly.pdbx_seq_one_letter_code
_entity_poly.pdbx_strand_id
1 'polypeptide(L)'
;MDLSKDRIRVLLIDSVHSKIDAKDFFEKNLNSGELLNILIEFAVDDYSGDARMEAAYWISRFETILLKNVEKDLLRIQEDELDSIACHILVALGKIKSKEGLKFLIEKRIEPEMYWESRALKYYFSDIL
;
A
#
# COMPACT_ATOMS: atom_id res chain seq x y z
N MET A 1 21.25 10.62 2.32
CA MET A 1 20.82 9.30 2.84
C MET A 1 21.09 8.29 1.74
N ASP A 2 21.72 7.15 2.02
CA ASP A 2 21.93 6.13 0.98
C ASP A 2 20.61 5.39 0.71
N LEU A 3 20.03 5.57 -0.47
CA LEU A 3 18.78 4.94 -0.88
C LEU A 3 18.99 3.85 -1.94
N SER A 4 20.17 3.22 -1.95
CA SER A 4 20.41 2.06 -2.79
C SER A 4 19.36 0.96 -2.52
N LYS A 5 18.86 0.33 -3.59
CA LYS A 5 17.84 -0.72 -3.49
C LYS A 5 18.28 -1.85 -2.56
N ASP A 6 19.53 -2.27 -2.63
CA ASP A 6 20.03 -3.36 -1.78
C ASP A 6 19.96 -3.02 -0.29
N ARG A 7 20.30 -1.78 0.07
CA ARG A 7 20.15 -1.29 1.45
C ARG A 7 18.69 -1.26 1.88
N ILE A 8 17.81 -0.71 1.04
CA ILE A 8 16.37 -0.63 1.36
C ILE A 8 15.76 -2.03 1.50
N ARG A 9 16.14 -2.98 0.65
CA ARG A 9 15.68 -4.37 0.76
C ARG A 9 16.08 -5.00 2.09
N VAL A 10 17.33 -4.83 2.50
CA VAL A 10 17.78 -5.33 3.82
C VAL A 10 16.99 -4.68 4.95
N LEU A 11 16.75 -3.37 4.89
CA LEU A 11 15.96 -2.67 5.91
C LEU A 11 14.50 -3.15 5.93
N LEU A 12 13.89 -3.41 4.78
CA LEU A 12 12.54 -3.98 4.70
C LEU A 12 12.51 -5.35 5.38
N ILE A 13 13.39 -6.27 4.99
CA ILE A 13 13.47 -7.62 5.59
C ILE A 13 13.73 -7.54 7.10
N ASP A 14 14.61 -6.64 7.53
CA ASP A 14 14.93 -6.44 8.95
C ASP A 14 13.75 -5.85 9.74
N SER A 15 12.95 -4.99 9.11
CA SER A 15 11.74 -4.41 9.70
C SER A 15 10.66 -5.47 9.93
N VAL A 16 10.46 -6.39 8.98
CA VAL A 16 9.58 -7.56 9.14
C VAL A 16 10.00 -8.36 10.38
N HIS A 17 11.31 -8.59 10.53
CA HIS A 17 11.91 -9.27 11.68
C HIS A 17 12.00 -8.39 12.93
N SER A 18 11.30 -7.25 12.95
CA SER A 18 11.17 -6.36 14.09
C SER A 18 12.49 -5.79 14.64
N LYS A 19 13.51 -5.64 13.78
CA LYS A 19 14.70 -4.88 14.15
C LYS A 19 14.35 -3.40 14.27
N ILE A 20 14.57 -2.85 15.47
CA ILE A 20 14.15 -1.48 15.83
C ILE A 20 14.80 -0.45 14.91
N ASP A 21 16.11 -0.57 14.64
CA ASP A 21 16.84 0.39 13.80
C ASP A 21 16.26 0.50 12.38
N ALA A 22 15.75 -0.62 11.85
CA ALA A 22 15.11 -0.64 10.53
C ALA A 22 13.74 0.04 10.55
N LYS A 23 12.93 -0.20 11.58
CA LYS A 23 11.64 0.50 11.77
C LYS A 23 11.83 2.00 11.94
N ASP A 24 12.78 2.38 12.81
CA ASP A 24 13.18 3.75 13.06
C ASP A 24 13.58 4.49 11.78
N PHE A 25 14.26 3.79 10.87
CA PHE A 25 14.63 4.35 9.57
C PHE A 25 13.39 4.75 8.77
N PHE A 26 12.42 3.85 8.60
CA PHE A 26 11.21 4.17 7.82
C PHE A 26 10.35 5.23 8.50
N GLU A 27 10.18 5.15 9.82
CA GLU A 27 9.37 6.12 10.57
C GLU A 27 9.89 7.54 10.46
N LYS A 28 11.22 7.73 10.47
CA LYS A 28 11.85 9.05 10.31
C LYS A 28 11.79 9.60 8.88
N ASN A 29 11.41 8.78 7.89
CA ASN A 29 11.46 9.12 6.47
C ASN A 29 10.10 8.99 5.75
N LEU A 30 8.98 8.98 6.48
CA LEU A 30 7.61 8.91 5.91
C LEU A 30 7.19 10.15 5.10
N ASN A 31 8.03 11.18 5.05
CA ASN A 31 7.87 12.38 4.23
C ASN A 31 8.77 12.38 2.98
N SER A 32 9.56 11.32 2.75
CA SER A 32 10.48 11.23 1.62
C SER A 32 9.79 10.66 0.39
N GLY A 33 9.48 11.51 -0.59
CA GLY A 33 8.92 11.07 -1.88
C GLY A 33 9.85 10.12 -2.66
N GLU A 34 11.17 10.28 -2.51
CA GLU A 34 12.16 9.38 -3.12
C GLU A 34 12.07 7.97 -2.51
N LEU A 35 11.98 7.88 -1.18
CA LEU A 35 11.80 6.61 -0.50
C LEU A 35 10.46 5.97 -0.89
N LEU A 36 9.37 6.75 -0.97
CA LEU A 36 8.07 6.26 -1.40
C LEU A 36 8.15 5.59 -2.79
N ASN A 37 8.80 6.24 -3.76
CA ASN A 37 8.97 5.68 -5.10
C ASN A 37 9.74 4.35 -5.08
N ILE A 38 10.81 4.27 -4.29
CA ILE A 38 11.57 3.02 -4.13
C ILE A 38 10.69 1.92 -3.53
N LEU A 39 9.90 2.23 -2.50
CA LEU A 39 8.98 1.27 -1.90
C LEU A 39 7.91 0.80 -2.88
N ILE A 40 7.41 1.68 -3.75
CA ILE A 40 6.48 1.31 -4.83
C ILE A 40 7.13 0.29 -5.76
N GLU A 41 8.37 0.53 -6.18
CA GLU A 41 9.11 -0.42 -7.01
C GLU A 41 9.27 -1.79 -6.33
N PHE A 42 9.55 -1.82 -5.02
CA PHE A 42 9.59 -3.06 -4.24
C PHE A 42 8.24 -3.77 -4.20
N ALA A 43 7.16 -3.05 -3.91
CA ALA A 43 5.83 -3.66 -3.82
C ALA A 43 5.38 -4.26 -5.16
N VAL A 44 5.75 -3.64 -6.28
CA VAL A 44 5.38 -4.10 -7.63
C VAL A 44 6.10 -5.40 -8.02
N ASP A 45 7.43 -5.48 -7.89
CA ASP A 45 8.20 -6.58 -8.50
C ASP A 45 9.56 -6.80 -7.83
N ASP A 46 9.58 -7.16 -6.54
CA ASP A 46 10.79 -7.68 -5.87
C ASP A 46 10.71 -9.20 -5.69
N TYR A 47 11.85 -9.88 -5.76
CA TYR A 47 11.90 -11.34 -5.58
C TYR A 47 11.60 -11.78 -4.13
N SER A 48 11.75 -10.89 -3.15
CA SER A 48 11.52 -11.18 -1.74
C SER A 48 10.10 -10.81 -1.33
N GLY A 49 9.26 -11.81 -1.06
CA GLY A 49 7.89 -11.60 -0.57
C GLY A 49 7.83 -10.75 0.70
N ASP A 50 8.77 -10.95 1.64
CA ASP A 50 8.90 -10.15 2.86
C ASP A 50 9.15 -8.67 2.53
N ALA A 51 10.06 -8.39 1.59
CA ALA A 51 10.34 -7.03 1.18
C ALA A 51 9.12 -6.36 0.52
N ARG A 52 8.40 -7.08 -0.34
CA ARG A 52 7.17 -6.57 -1.00
C ARG A 52 6.08 -6.24 0.02
N MET A 53 5.80 -7.18 0.93
CA MET A 53 4.80 -7.02 1.99
C MET A 53 5.14 -5.83 2.89
N GLU A 54 6.38 -5.77 3.36
CA GLU A 54 6.81 -4.69 4.25
C GLU A 54 6.85 -3.34 3.54
N ALA A 55 7.18 -3.31 2.24
CA ALA A 55 7.10 -2.09 1.45
C ALA A 55 5.65 -1.58 1.39
N ALA A 56 4.67 -2.46 1.15
CA ALA A 56 3.26 -2.10 1.17
C ALA A 56 2.81 -1.58 2.55
N TYR A 57 3.25 -2.23 3.63
CA TYR A 57 3.03 -1.76 4.99
C TYR A 57 3.55 -0.33 5.19
N TRP A 58 4.81 -0.06 4.84
CA TRP A 58 5.40 1.26 5.00
C TRP A 58 4.75 2.31 4.10
N ILE A 59 4.43 1.99 2.85
CA ILE A 59 3.69 2.86 1.93
C ILE A 59 2.40 3.36 2.61
N SER A 60 1.62 2.49 3.24
CA SER A 60 0.36 2.87 3.89
C SER A 60 0.51 3.94 5.00
N ARG A 61 1.72 4.11 5.53
CA ARG A 61 2.04 5.06 6.60
C ARG A 61 2.45 6.45 6.09
N PHE A 62 2.78 6.61 4.81
CA PHE A 62 3.14 7.92 4.22
C PHE A 62 1.99 8.93 4.32
N GLU A 63 2.36 10.22 4.26
CA GLU A 63 1.40 11.31 4.30
C GLU A 63 0.47 11.33 3.08
N THR A 64 -0.79 11.74 3.29
CA THR A 64 -1.82 11.82 2.26
C THR A 64 -1.36 12.58 1.01
N ILE A 65 -0.57 13.65 1.17
CA ILE A 65 -0.13 14.47 0.04
C ILE A 65 0.82 13.72 -0.89
N LEU A 66 1.69 12.88 -0.34
CA LEU A 66 2.63 12.07 -1.12
C LEU A 66 1.91 10.88 -1.77
N LEU A 67 1.02 10.23 -1.03
CA LEU A 67 0.22 9.11 -1.53
C LEU A 67 -0.65 9.51 -2.73
N LYS A 68 -1.19 10.73 -2.74
CA LYS A 68 -1.95 11.25 -3.90
C LYS A 68 -1.11 11.33 -5.17
N ASN A 69 0.19 11.56 -5.07
CA ASN A 69 1.06 11.68 -6.24
C ASN A 69 1.34 10.32 -6.91
N VAL A 70 1.14 9.21 -6.18
CA VAL A 70 1.40 7.84 -6.64
C VAL A 70 0.13 7.00 -6.74
N GLU A 71 -1.06 7.62 -6.74
CA GLU A 71 -2.35 6.91 -6.73
C GLU A 71 -2.45 5.87 -7.84
N LYS A 72 -1.97 6.17 -9.06
CA LYS A 72 -2.00 5.23 -10.18
C LYS A 72 -1.22 3.94 -9.89
N ASP A 73 -0.08 4.05 -9.23
CA ASP A 73 0.73 2.89 -8.86
C ASP A 73 0.06 2.10 -7.73
N LEU A 74 -0.53 2.79 -6.74
CA LEU A 74 -1.31 2.13 -5.69
C LEU A 74 -2.52 1.38 -6.27
N LEU A 75 -3.21 1.96 -7.26
CA LEU A 75 -4.34 1.30 -7.94
C LEU A 75 -3.92 0.06 -8.71
N ARG A 76 -2.66 -0.04 -9.16
CA ARG A 76 -2.11 -1.25 -9.76
C ARG A 76 -1.75 -2.29 -8.69
N ILE A 77 -1.13 -1.87 -7.59
CA ILE A 77 -0.67 -2.80 -6.54
C ILE A 77 -1.84 -3.39 -5.74
N GLN A 78 -2.98 -2.70 -5.59
CA GLN A 78 -4.15 -3.29 -4.90
C GLN A 78 -4.70 -4.57 -5.56
N GLU A 79 -4.39 -4.76 -6.86
CA GLU A 79 -4.77 -5.94 -7.64
C GLU A 79 -3.90 -7.17 -7.32
N ASP A 80 -2.89 -7.02 -6.46
CA ASP A 80 -2.01 -8.13 -6.07
C ASP A 80 -2.78 -9.30 -5.45
N GLU A 81 -2.40 -10.51 -5.82
CA GLU A 81 -3.01 -11.75 -5.33
C GLU A 81 -2.66 -12.02 -3.85
N LEU A 82 -1.55 -11.48 -3.35
CA LEU A 82 -1.17 -11.60 -1.95
C LEU A 82 -1.93 -10.56 -1.11
N ASP A 83 -2.89 -11.05 -0.31
CA ASP A 83 -3.67 -10.20 0.61
C ASP A 83 -2.78 -9.39 1.56
N SER A 84 -1.64 -9.96 1.99
CA SER A 84 -0.66 -9.28 2.85
C SER A 84 -0.03 -8.03 2.20
N ILE A 85 -0.07 -7.91 0.87
CA ILE A 85 0.32 -6.70 0.14
C ILE A 85 -0.91 -5.82 -0.10
N ALA A 86 -1.95 -6.39 -0.72
CA ALA A 86 -3.10 -5.63 -1.20
C ALA A 86 -3.84 -4.90 -0.07
N CYS A 87 -3.98 -5.49 1.12
CA CYS A 87 -4.67 -4.86 2.24
C CYS A 87 -4.02 -3.54 2.69
N HIS A 88 -2.69 -3.47 2.73
CA HIS A 88 -1.97 -2.25 3.10
C HIS A 88 -2.12 -1.16 2.04
N ILE A 89 -2.14 -1.54 0.76
CA ILE A 89 -2.38 -0.61 -0.34
C ILE A 89 -3.81 -0.07 -0.32
N LEU A 90 -4.80 -0.92 -0.02
CA LEU A 90 -6.19 -0.50 0.17
C LEU A 90 -6.32 0.52 1.31
N VAL A 91 -5.56 0.36 2.40
CA VAL A 91 -5.48 1.37 3.46
C VAL A 91 -4.88 2.69 2.94
N ALA A 92 -3.80 2.63 2.16
CA ALA A 92 -3.19 3.82 1.55
C ALA A 92 -4.18 4.57 0.63
N LEU A 93 -4.90 3.84 -0.22
CA LEU A 93 -5.95 4.36 -1.09
C LEU A 93 -7.12 4.95 -0.29
N GLY A 94 -7.50 4.30 0.81
CA GLY A 94 -8.49 4.81 1.76
C GLY A 94 -8.09 6.15 2.39
N LYS A 95 -6.81 6.30 2.79
CA LYS A 95 -6.29 7.57 3.35
C LYS A 95 -6.39 8.74 2.38
N ILE A 96 -6.24 8.49 1.07
CA ILE A 96 -6.39 9.52 0.04
C ILE A 96 -7.83 9.66 -0.49
N LYS A 97 -8.76 8.83 0.00
CA LYS A 97 -10.15 8.74 -0.44
C LYS A 97 -10.26 8.45 -1.95
N SER A 98 -9.44 7.53 -2.43
CA SER A 98 -9.46 7.11 -3.84
C SER A 98 -10.82 6.50 -4.19
N LYS A 99 -11.48 7.07 -5.20
CA LYS A 99 -12.77 6.57 -5.71
C LYS A 99 -12.59 5.23 -6.41
N GLU A 100 -11.57 5.11 -7.25
CA GLU A 100 -11.25 3.86 -7.96
C GLU A 100 -10.81 2.77 -6.98
N GLY A 101 -10.05 3.12 -5.94
CA GLY A 101 -9.70 2.18 -4.88
C GLY A 101 -10.91 1.67 -4.11
N LEU A 102 -11.86 2.55 -3.78
CA LEU A 102 -13.12 2.17 -3.12
C LEU A 102 -13.97 1.26 -4.03
N LYS A 103 -14.07 1.59 -5.32
CA LYS A 103 -14.79 0.79 -6.30
C LYS A 103 -14.21 -0.62 -6.39
N PHE A 104 -12.89 -0.71 -6.53
CA PHE A 104 -12.18 -1.99 -6.56
C PHE A 104 -12.42 -2.80 -5.29
N LEU A 105 -12.27 -2.20 -4.10
CA LEU A 105 -12.53 -2.86 -2.81
C LEU A 105 -13.93 -3.50 -2.78
N ILE A 106 -14.95 -2.74 -3.15
CA ILE A 106 -16.34 -3.22 -3.13
C ILE A 106 -16.56 -4.33 -4.15
N GLU A 107 -16.16 -4.12 -5.40
CA GLU A 107 -16.47 -5.04 -6.51
C GLU A 107 -15.62 -6.31 -6.52
N LYS A 108 -14.37 -6.23 -6.05
CA LYS A 108 -13.39 -7.31 -6.20
C LYS A 108 -13.04 -8.02 -4.91
N ARG A 109 -13.20 -7.39 -3.75
CA ARG A 109 -12.88 -8.00 -2.45
C ARG A 109 -14.11 -8.29 -1.60
N ILE A 110 -15.10 -7.39 -1.59
CA ILE A 110 -16.30 -7.56 -0.75
C ILE A 110 -17.40 -8.34 -1.48
N GLU A 111 -17.77 -7.93 -2.69
CA GLU A 111 -18.89 -8.54 -3.43
C GLU A 111 -18.78 -10.07 -3.64
N PRO A 112 -17.61 -10.66 -3.93
CA PRO A 112 -17.48 -12.11 -4.08
C PRO A 112 -17.87 -12.91 -2.83
N GLU A 113 -17.58 -12.38 -1.64
CA GLU A 113 -17.80 -13.06 -0.36
C GLU A 113 -19.09 -12.58 0.35
N MET A 114 -19.50 -11.33 0.10
CA MET A 114 -20.54 -10.61 0.85
C MET A 114 -21.40 -9.75 -0.09
N TYR A 115 -22.15 -10.42 -0.97
CA TYR A 115 -22.94 -9.75 -2.02
C TYR A 115 -23.90 -8.69 -1.47
N TRP A 116 -24.70 -8.98 -0.44
CA TRP A 116 -25.71 -8.03 0.06
C TRP A 116 -25.09 -6.80 0.73
N GLU A 117 -23.99 -6.98 1.45
CA GLU A 117 -23.22 -5.91 2.05
C GLU A 117 -22.59 -5.05 0.96
N SER A 118 -22.05 -5.66 -0.11
CA SER A 118 -21.57 -4.89 -1.27
C SER A 118 -22.68 -4.06 -1.92
N ARG A 119 -23.91 -4.57 -2.01
CA ARG A 119 -25.07 -3.83 -2.54
C ARG A 119 -25.42 -2.64 -1.64
N ALA A 120 -25.42 -2.84 -0.33
CA ALA A 120 -25.65 -1.77 0.63
C ALA A 120 -24.58 -0.68 0.51
N LEU A 121 -23.30 -1.05 0.43
CA LEU A 121 -22.20 -0.11 0.24
C LEU A 121 -22.32 0.67 -1.08
N LYS A 122 -22.68 0.00 -2.19
CA LYS A 122 -22.93 0.67 -3.48
C LYS A 122 -24.04 1.72 -3.38
N TYR A 123 -25.09 1.49 -2.59
CA TYR A 123 -26.12 2.51 -2.33
C TYR A 123 -25.63 3.65 -1.42
N TYR A 124 -24.89 3.33 -0.35
CA TYR A 124 -24.32 4.36 0.54
C TYR A 124 -23.36 5.30 -0.18
N PHE A 125 -22.67 4.80 -1.21
CA PHE A 125 -21.65 5.54 -1.96
C PHE A 125 -22.04 5.89 -3.40
N SER A 126 -23.33 5.87 -3.75
CA SER A 126 -23.81 6.08 -5.13
C SER A 126 -23.42 7.44 -5.73
N ASP A 127 -23.17 8.44 -4.90
CA ASP A 127 -22.78 9.79 -5.36
C ASP A 127 -21.26 9.93 -5.55
N ILE A 128 -20.50 8.92 -5.14
CA ILE A 128 -19.04 8.91 -5.11
C ILE A 128 -18.47 7.91 -6.13
N LEU A 129 -19.14 6.76 -6.28
CA LEU A 129 -18.88 5.67 -7.24
C LEU A 129 -19.56 5.91 -8.59
#